data_AF-A0A2D8ACT1-F1
#
_entry.id   AF-A0A2D8ACT1-F1
#
_cell.length_a   1.000
_cell.length_b   1.000
_cell.length_c   1.000
_cell.angle_alpha   90.00
_cell.angle_beta   90.00
_cell.angle_gamma   90.00
#
_symmetry.space_group_name_H-M   'P 1'
#
loop_
_entity.id
_entity.type
_entity.pdbx_description
1 polymer ?
#
loop_
_entity_poly.entity_id
_entity_poly.type
_entity_poly.pdbx_seq_one_letter_code
_entity_poly.pdbx_strand_id
1 'polypeptide(L)'
;SPVALYAHGLGANKESDGIVSTMNAEIGVATFSIGFPNHGARGDAHGGYVLANVSTDKLGIPVGMINQNAIDFASAHRALETTLADIDVVGEKSWRSWYGNKADGVADIDSTQVMMQGTSLGGVLGSTYGAVSPTIKGGVYHVTGVGVTSILANSILWVPMFSNLVPSEANGAEAIMLRGAIQQTLDHGDSINYIDMFRHPQLGNEARPLMLTNGAGDTIVPNSSSVAAANLADLPIVGEPLFDMPDVRVESDFDEDGYGIRHYKPVVGTVPLIWEGEFAEEASHASAHLIFARASDRPDQQDFIKRFIFKD
;
A
#
# COMPACT_ATOMS: atom_id res chain seq x y z
N SER A 1 4.21 -20.42 -8.93
CA SER A 1 4.13 -19.69 -7.64
C SER A 1 2.95 -18.73 -7.60
N PRO A 2 2.21 -18.61 -6.48
CA PRO A 2 1.23 -17.54 -6.29
C PRO A 2 1.88 -16.15 -6.43
N VAL A 3 1.10 -15.11 -6.71
CA VAL A 3 1.59 -13.78 -7.09
C VAL A 3 1.10 -12.68 -6.14
N ALA A 4 2.02 -11.85 -5.66
CA ALA A 4 1.74 -10.56 -5.02
C ALA A 4 1.78 -9.45 -6.07
N LEU A 5 0.65 -8.81 -6.34
CA LEU A 5 0.57 -7.63 -7.18
C LEU A 5 0.93 -6.41 -6.33
N TYR A 6 2.15 -5.88 -6.51
CA TYR A 6 2.75 -4.93 -5.59
C TYR A 6 2.71 -3.47 -6.06
N ALA A 7 2.32 -2.60 -5.13
CA ALA A 7 2.25 -1.15 -5.27
C ALA A 7 3.34 -0.44 -4.44
N HIS A 8 4.19 0.37 -5.07
CA HIS A 8 5.27 1.09 -4.38
C HIS A 8 4.80 2.42 -3.73
N GLY A 9 5.60 2.94 -2.79
CA GLY A 9 5.35 4.22 -2.12
C GLY A 9 5.64 5.45 -2.98
N LEU A 10 5.28 6.63 -2.46
CA LEU A 10 5.51 7.92 -3.11
C LEU A 10 7.01 8.16 -3.34
N GLY A 11 7.36 8.56 -4.56
CA GLY A 11 8.74 8.88 -4.94
C GLY A 11 9.64 7.67 -5.16
N ALA A 12 9.10 6.46 -5.03
CA ALA A 12 9.76 5.21 -5.36
C ALA A 12 9.43 4.77 -6.81
N ASN A 13 9.77 3.53 -7.18
CA ASN A 13 9.42 2.96 -8.49
C ASN A 13 9.24 1.44 -8.38
N LYS A 14 8.83 0.78 -9.47
CA LYS A 14 8.60 -0.67 -9.46
C LYS A 14 9.87 -1.48 -9.17
N GLU A 15 11.05 -0.92 -9.44
CA GLU A 15 12.35 -1.53 -9.17
C GLU A 15 12.80 -1.42 -7.70
N SER A 16 12.06 -0.68 -6.88
CA SER A 16 12.34 -0.47 -5.45
C SER A 16 11.65 -1.48 -4.50
N ASP A 17 11.18 -2.61 -5.04
CA ASP A 17 10.39 -3.60 -4.32
C ASP A 17 11.21 -4.53 -3.39
N GLY A 18 12.53 -4.41 -3.36
CA GLY A 18 13.46 -5.42 -2.83
C GLY A 18 13.13 -5.97 -1.43
N ILE A 19 12.60 -5.12 -0.53
CA ILE A 19 12.18 -5.54 0.82
C ILE A 19 10.98 -6.50 0.72
N VAL A 20 9.96 -6.11 -0.04
CA VAL A 20 8.70 -6.85 -0.17
C VAL A 20 8.90 -8.08 -1.05
N SER A 21 9.64 -7.95 -2.15
CA SER A 21 9.94 -9.09 -3.03
C SER A 21 10.77 -10.17 -2.34
N THR A 22 11.72 -9.78 -1.46
CA THR A 22 12.43 -10.75 -0.61
C THR A 22 11.50 -11.45 0.38
N MET A 23 10.66 -10.68 1.09
CA MET A 23 9.71 -11.24 2.06
C MET A 23 8.73 -12.22 1.42
N ASN A 24 8.26 -11.94 0.20
CA ASN A 24 7.37 -12.81 -0.56
C ASN A 24 8.11 -14.05 -1.08
N ALA A 25 9.33 -13.89 -1.61
CA ALA A 25 10.13 -15.00 -2.13
C ALA A 25 10.48 -16.03 -1.04
N GLU A 26 10.71 -15.59 0.20
CA GLU A 26 10.95 -16.47 1.37
C GLU A 26 9.78 -17.44 1.65
N ILE A 27 8.57 -17.14 1.17
CA ILE A 27 7.38 -17.98 1.30
C ILE A 27 6.85 -18.49 -0.04
N GLY A 28 7.68 -18.43 -1.10
CA GLY A 28 7.32 -18.98 -2.41
C GLY A 28 6.32 -18.12 -3.21
N VAL A 29 6.12 -16.85 -2.84
CA VAL A 29 5.24 -15.91 -3.56
C VAL A 29 6.07 -15.06 -4.53
N ALA A 30 5.70 -15.05 -5.80
CA ALA A 30 6.29 -14.17 -6.81
C ALA A 30 5.77 -12.74 -6.64
N THR A 31 6.60 -11.73 -6.88
CA THR A 31 6.17 -10.32 -6.79
C THR A 31 6.09 -9.70 -8.19
N PHE A 32 4.94 -9.14 -8.53
CA PHE A 32 4.72 -8.40 -9.77
C PHE A 32 4.52 -6.92 -9.44
N SER A 33 5.60 -6.14 -9.56
CA SER A 33 5.62 -4.73 -9.17
C SER A 33 5.13 -3.80 -10.27
N ILE A 34 4.17 -2.93 -9.95
CA ILE A 34 3.57 -1.99 -10.89
C ILE A 34 4.12 -0.60 -10.66
N GLY A 35 4.52 0.07 -11.74
CA GLY A 35 5.00 1.44 -11.69
C GLY A 35 3.85 2.43 -11.82
N PHE A 36 3.74 3.36 -10.88
CA PHE A 36 2.72 4.41 -10.93
C PHE A 36 2.94 5.40 -12.07
N PRO A 37 1.86 6.06 -12.56
CA PRO A 37 2.03 7.26 -13.36
C PRO A 37 2.93 8.26 -12.64
N ASN A 38 3.72 9.04 -13.39
CA ASN A 38 4.65 10.04 -12.84
C ASN A 38 5.81 9.50 -11.99
N HIS A 39 6.04 8.18 -11.99
CA HIS A 39 7.14 7.53 -11.27
C HIS A 39 8.03 6.72 -12.21
N GLY A 40 9.29 6.52 -11.82
CA GLY A 40 10.26 5.70 -12.56
C GLY A 40 10.29 6.00 -14.06
N ALA A 41 10.30 4.95 -14.89
CA ALA A 41 10.30 5.06 -16.35
C ALA A 41 9.06 5.77 -16.94
N ARG A 42 7.99 5.97 -16.16
CA ARG A 42 6.76 6.65 -16.58
C ARG A 42 6.78 8.16 -16.29
N GLY A 43 7.81 8.67 -15.61
CA GLY A 43 7.93 10.08 -15.25
C GLY A 43 7.84 11.01 -16.47
N ASP A 44 8.74 10.84 -17.44
CA ASP A 44 8.82 11.75 -18.60
C ASP A 44 7.58 11.69 -19.49
N ALA A 45 7.05 10.48 -19.72
CA ALA A 45 5.88 10.27 -20.57
C ALA A 45 4.60 10.88 -19.98
N HIS A 46 4.51 11.01 -18.65
CA HIS A 46 3.28 11.41 -17.95
C HIS A 46 3.32 12.82 -17.37
N GLY A 47 4.21 13.67 -17.89
CA GLY A 47 4.27 15.10 -17.51
C GLY A 47 5.21 15.38 -16.34
N GLY A 48 6.19 14.51 -16.09
CA GLY A 48 7.27 14.69 -15.13
C GLY A 48 7.13 13.83 -13.88
N TYR A 49 8.22 13.80 -13.10
CA TYR A 49 8.29 13.11 -11.81
C TYR A 49 7.29 13.69 -10.80
N VAL A 50 6.60 12.83 -10.06
CA VAL A 50 5.47 13.18 -9.18
C VAL A 50 5.74 14.37 -8.26
N LEU A 51 6.93 14.43 -7.63
CA LEU A 51 7.26 15.48 -6.67
C LEU A 51 7.51 16.84 -7.35
N ALA A 52 7.83 16.84 -8.65
CA ALA A 52 7.98 18.05 -9.46
C ALA A 52 6.64 18.58 -10.00
N ASN A 53 5.53 17.87 -9.71
CA ASN A 53 4.18 18.18 -10.18
C ASN A 53 3.24 18.60 -9.03
N VAL A 54 3.81 18.87 -7.85
CA VAL A 54 3.09 19.33 -6.67
C VAL A 54 3.00 20.86 -6.69
N SER A 55 2.19 21.39 -7.62
CA SER A 55 1.93 22.82 -7.80
C SER A 55 0.51 23.06 -8.33
N THR A 56 -0.03 24.24 -8.08
CA THR A 56 -1.40 24.63 -8.49
C THR A 56 -1.64 24.50 -10.00
N ASP A 57 -0.66 24.88 -10.83
CA ASP A 57 -0.72 24.82 -12.30
C ASP A 57 -0.65 23.39 -12.85
N LYS A 58 -0.18 22.44 -12.04
CA LYS A 58 0.00 21.03 -12.41
C LYS A 58 -0.92 20.08 -11.67
N LEU A 59 -1.83 20.57 -10.83
CA LEU A 59 -2.72 19.78 -9.98
C LEU A 59 -3.47 18.66 -10.72
N GLY A 60 -3.81 18.85 -11.99
CA GLY A 60 -4.44 17.82 -12.82
C GLY A 60 -3.60 16.55 -12.99
N ILE A 61 -2.27 16.63 -12.90
CA ILE A 61 -1.35 15.51 -13.04
C ILE A 61 -1.43 14.53 -11.84
N PRO A 62 -1.19 14.94 -10.58
CA PRO A 62 -1.34 14.04 -9.43
C PRO A 62 -2.78 13.54 -9.26
N VAL A 63 -3.79 14.35 -9.61
CA VAL A 63 -5.20 13.90 -9.64
C VAL A 63 -5.40 12.79 -10.68
N GLY A 64 -4.86 12.98 -11.89
CA GLY A 64 -4.90 11.96 -12.94
C GLY A 64 -4.17 10.67 -12.55
N MET A 65 -3.02 10.78 -11.86
CA MET A 65 -2.29 9.63 -11.34
C MET A 65 -3.14 8.77 -10.41
N ILE A 66 -3.84 9.39 -9.45
CA ILE A 66 -4.68 8.69 -8.47
C ILE A 66 -5.79 7.89 -9.17
N ASN A 67 -6.46 8.50 -10.15
CA ASN A 67 -7.53 7.83 -10.91
C ASN A 67 -7.00 6.76 -11.87
N GLN A 68 -5.89 7.03 -12.57
CA GLN A 68 -5.32 6.10 -13.55
C GLN A 68 -4.73 4.84 -12.88
N ASN A 69 -4.28 4.96 -11.64
CA ASN A 69 -3.64 3.87 -10.91
C ASN A 69 -4.48 2.58 -10.87
N ALA A 70 -5.78 2.66 -10.58
CA ALA A 70 -6.64 1.47 -10.52
C ALA A 70 -6.77 0.76 -11.88
N ILE A 71 -6.76 1.51 -12.98
CA ILE A 71 -6.79 0.98 -14.35
C ILE A 71 -5.47 0.26 -14.66
N ASP A 72 -4.34 0.82 -14.23
CA ASP A 72 -3.03 0.20 -14.42
C ASP A 72 -2.92 -1.14 -13.66
N PHE A 73 -3.46 -1.21 -12.43
CA PHE A 73 -3.59 -2.46 -11.69
C PHE A 73 -4.47 -3.47 -12.39
N ALA A 74 -5.64 -3.06 -12.89
CA ALA A 74 -6.53 -3.94 -13.66
C ALA A 74 -5.85 -4.48 -14.91
N SER A 75 -5.12 -3.63 -15.65
CA SER A 75 -4.39 -4.03 -16.84
C SER A 75 -3.26 -5.00 -16.53
N ALA A 76 -2.48 -4.75 -15.47
CA ALA A 76 -1.41 -5.63 -15.03
C ALA A 76 -1.93 -6.98 -14.54
N HIS A 77 -3.00 -7.00 -13.74
CA HIS A 77 -3.64 -8.22 -13.30
C HIS A 77 -4.17 -9.02 -14.50
N ARG A 78 -4.79 -8.35 -15.47
CA ARG A 78 -5.25 -9.02 -16.68
C ARG A 78 -4.09 -9.60 -17.49
N ALA A 79 -2.95 -8.91 -17.56
CA ALA A 79 -1.76 -9.44 -18.20
C ALA A 79 -1.24 -10.71 -17.51
N LEU A 80 -1.28 -10.77 -16.17
CA LEU A 80 -0.98 -11.99 -15.39
C LEU A 80 -1.92 -13.14 -15.75
N GLU A 81 -3.22 -12.90 -15.81
CA GLU A 81 -4.23 -13.92 -16.15
C GLU A 81 -4.20 -14.39 -17.61
N THR A 82 -3.46 -13.71 -18.49
CA THR A 82 -3.52 -13.97 -19.93
C THR A 82 -2.14 -14.15 -20.55
N THR A 83 -1.45 -13.05 -20.81
CA THR A 83 -0.18 -13.05 -21.55
C THR A 83 0.95 -13.71 -20.75
N LEU A 84 0.90 -13.62 -19.42
CA LEU A 84 1.94 -14.15 -18.53
C LEU A 84 1.52 -15.43 -17.81
N ALA A 85 0.29 -15.93 -18.03
CA ALA A 85 -0.21 -17.11 -17.33
C ALA A 85 0.67 -18.36 -17.57
N ASP A 86 1.23 -18.47 -18.78
CA ASP A 86 2.09 -19.59 -19.19
C ASP A 86 3.59 -19.18 -19.24
N ILE A 87 4.00 -18.14 -18.51
CA ILE A 87 5.41 -17.73 -18.49
C ILE A 87 6.27 -18.85 -17.88
N ASP A 88 7.27 -19.29 -18.62
CA ASP A 88 8.23 -20.33 -18.23
C ASP A 88 9.63 -19.87 -18.65
N VAL A 89 10.33 -19.22 -17.72
CA VAL A 89 11.67 -18.70 -17.88
C VAL A 89 12.60 -19.09 -16.72
N VAL A 90 12.08 -19.68 -15.64
CA VAL A 90 12.85 -20.06 -14.43
C VAL A 90 12.63 -21.53 -14.03
N GLY A 91 13.37 -22.44 -14.66
CA GLY A 91 13.40 -23.84 -14.25
C GLY A 91 14.50 -24.20 -13.26
N GLU A 92 14.44 -25.44 -12.77
CA GLU A 92 15.36 -25.97 -11.75
C GLU A 92 16.85 -25.83 -12.11
N LYS A 93 17.66 -25.53 -11.08
CA LYS A 93 19.12 -25.53 -11.20
C LYS A 93 19.61 -26.95 -11.51
N SER A 94 20.14 -27.14 -12.71
CA SER A 94 20.79 -28.37 -13.13
C SER A 94 22.25 -28.11 -13.54
N TRP A 95 23.04 -29.17 -13.68
CA TRP A 95 24.39 -29.08 -14.24
C TRP A 95 24.42 -28.50 -15.67
N ARG A 96 23.28 -28.49 -16.37
CA ARG A 96 23.09 -27.88 -17.70
C ARG A 96 22.68 -26.39 -17.65
N SER A 97 22.44 -25.86 -16.45
CA SER A 97 21.99 -24.49 -16.16
C SER A 97 23.16 -23.57 -15.75
N TRP A 98 24.40 -23.88 -16.17
CA TRP A 98 25.60 -23.11 -15.80
C TRP A 98 25.61 -21.65 -16.32
N TYR A 99 24.71 -21.32 -17.26
CA TYR A 99 24.49 -19.97 -17.77
C TYR A 99 23.05 -19.52 -17.52
N GLY A 100 22.64 -19.48 -16.25
CA GLY A 100 21.32 -19.01 -15.82
C GLY A 100 20.23 -20.09 -15.76
N ASN A 101 19.11 -19.73 -15.15
CA ASN A 101 17.91 -20.56 -15.12
C ASN A 101 17.36 -20.71 -16.54
N LYS A 102 16.76 -21.85 -16.84
CA LYS A 102 16.20 -22.17 -18.16
C LYS A 102 14.78 -22.67 -17.97
N ALA A 103 13.91 -22.39 -18.93
CA ALA A 103 12.58 -22.95 -18.98
C ALA A 103 12.56 -24.47 -18.78
N ASP A 104 11.63 -24.99 -17.99
CA ASP A 104 11.51 -26.43 -17.66
C ASP A 104 10.18 -27.07 -18.10
N GLY A 105 9.32 -26.31 -18.77
CA GLY A 105 8.02 -26.74 -19.26
C GLY A 105 6.89 -26.54 -18.25
N VAL A 106 7.15 -25.91 -17.10
CA VAL A 106 6.16 -25.57 -16.08
C VAL A 106 6.04 -24.06 -15.96
N ALA A 107 4.80 -23.55 -15.87
CA ALA A 107 4.59 -22.13 -15.65
C ALA A 107 5.19 -21.68 -14.30
N ASP A 108 5.98 -20.61 -14.32
CA ASP A 108 6.67 -20.07 -13.15
C ASP A 108 5.68 -19.48 -12.12
N ILE A 109 4.52 -19.00 -12.59
CA ILE A 109 3.51 -18.32 -11.79
C ILE A 109 2.14 -18.99 -11.89
N ASP A 110 1.35 -18.86 -10.83
CA ASP A 110 -0.06 -19.24 -10.80
C ASP A 110 -0.90 -17.97 -10.84
N SER A 111 -1.40 -17.64 -12.02
CA SER A 111 -2.22 -16.45 -12.24
C SER A 111 -3.62 -16.54 -11.63
N THR A 112 -4.01 -17.68 -11.06
CA THR A 112 -5.28 -17.84 -10.34
C THR A 112 -5.16 -17.56 -8.84
N GLN A 113 -3.92 -17.45 -8.33
CA GLN A 113 -3.58 -17.19 -6.95
C GLN A 113 -2.88 -15.84 -6.83
N VAL A 114 -3.65 -14.76 -6.92
CA VAL A 114 -3.13 -13.39 -6.90
C VAL A 114 -3.63 -12.65 -5.67
N MET A 115 -2.75 -11.98 -4.94
CA MET A 115 -3.10 -11.07 -3.86
C MET A 115 -2.65 -9.64 -4.17
N MET A 116 -3.26 -8.66 -3.52
CA MET A 116 -2.76 -7.29 -3.58
C MET A 116 -1.83 -6.99 -2.42
N GLN A 117 -0.75 -6.27 -2.70
CA GLN A 117 0.16 -5.78 -1.68
C GLN A 117 0.59 -4.35 -1.98
N GLY A 118 0.83 -3.54 -0.97
CA GLY A 118 1.28 -2.17 -1.19
C GLY A 118 1.85 -1.51 0.04
N THR A 119 2.77 -0.58 -0.17
CA THR A 119 3.45 0.15 0.92
C THR A 119 3.19 1.65 0.79
N SER A 120 2.81 2.32 1.88
CA SER A 120 2.60 3.78 1.91
C SER A 120 1.54 4.19 0.87
N LEU A 121 1.84 5.15 -0.02
CA LEU A 121 0.99 5.50 -1.18
C LEU A 121 0.54 4.26 -1.97
N GLY A 122 1.39 3.24 -2.04
CA GLY A 122 1.08 1.95 -2.64
C GLY A 122 -0.12 1.26 -2.01
N GLY A 123 -0.21 1.29 -0.68
CA GLY A 123 -1.39 0.77 0.04
C GLY A 123 -2.59 1.69 -0.11
N VAL A 124 -2.40 3.01 -0.03
CA VAL A 124 -3.48 4.00 -0.13
C VAL A 124 -4.19 3.89 -1.47
N LEU A 125 -3.46 3.80 -2.58
CA LEU A 125 -4.04 3.74 -3.92
C LEU A 125 -4.27 2.32 -4.42
N GLY A 126 -3.44 1.36 -4.00
CA GLY A 126 -3.56 -0.04 -4.40
C GLY A 126 -4.76 -0.75 -3.77
N SER A 127 -5.20 -0.32 -2.59
CA SER A 127 -6.40 -0.85 -1.92
C SER A 127 -7.69 -0.57 -2.69
N THR A 128 -7.74 0.50 -3.50
CA THR A 128 -8.88 0.76 -4.40
C THR A 128 -9.10 -0.39 -5.37
N TYR A 129 -8.07 -0.78 -6.14
CA TYR A 129 -8.19 -1.92 -7.06
C TYR A 129 -8.37 -3.23 -6.31
N GLY A 130 -7.65 -3.42 -5.19
CA GLY A 130 -7.77 -4.65 -4.41
C GLY A 130 -9.19 -4.93 -3.96
N ALA A 131 -9.86 -3.90 -3.43
CA ALA A 131 -11.21 -4.06 -2.93
C ALA A 131 -12.24 -4.37 -4.03
N VAL A 132 -12.07 -3.83 -5.24
CA VAL A 132 -13.04 -4.02 -6.34
C VAL A 132 -12.72 -5.19 -7.27
N SER A 133 -11.49 -5.72 -7.24
CA SER A 133 -11.07 -6.78 -8.15
C SER A 133 -11.84 -8.09 -7.87
N PRO A 134 -12.38 -8.78 -8.89
CA PRO A 134 -13.20 -9.96 -8.67
C PRO A 134 -12.41 -11.22 -8.32
N THR A 135 -11.11 -11.27 -8.68
CA THR A 135 -10.33 -12.52 -8.67
C THR A 135 -9.16 -12.53 -7.69
N ILE A 136 -8.81 -11.40 -7.06
CA ILE A 136 -7.76 -11.42 -6.04
C ILE A 136 -8.20 -12.20 -4.79
N LYS A 137 -7.24 -12.80 -4.08
CA LYS A 137 -7.47 -13.65 -2.91
C LYS A 137 -7.46 -12.92 -1.57
N GLY A 138 -6.90 -11.72 -1.53
CA GLY A 138 -6.76 -10.93 -0.30
C GLY A 138 -5.82 -9.75 -0.47
N GLY A 139 -5.63 -8.99 0.62
CA GLY A 139 -4.80 -7.80 0.65
C GLY A 139 -3.88 -7.74 1.87
N VAL A 140 -2.63 -7.32 1.67
CA VAL A 140 -1.70 -6.94 2.74
C VAL A 140 -1.13 -5.57 2.45
N TYR A 141 -1.37 -4.58 3.32
CA TYR A 141 -0.88 -3.23 3.08
C TYR A 141 -0.06 -2.69 4.25
N HIS A 142 1.07 -2.06 3.93
CA HIS A 142 2.01 -1.57 4.91
C HIS A 142 1.99 -0.06 5.04
N VAL A 143 2.03 0.39 6.30
CA VAL A 143 2.08 1.82 6.71
C VAL A 143 1.10 2.66 5.91
N THR A 144 -0.14 2.15 5.83
CA THR A 144 -1.18 2.69 4.97
C THR A 144 -2.36 3.22 5.78
N GLY A 145 -3.26 3.90 5.08
CA GLY A 145 -4.59 4.24 5.53
C GLY A 145 -5.45 4.53 4.31
N VAL A 146 -6.54 5.25 4.54
CA VAL A 146 -7.46 5.69 3.48
C VAL A 146 -7.74 7.19 3.56
N GLY A 147 -8.27 7.76 2.47
CA GLY A 147 -8.67 9.17 2.41
C GLY A 147 -7.51 10.06 2.05
N VAL A 148 -7.21 10.17 0.76
CA VAL A 148 -6.03 10.88 0.23
C VAL A 148 -5.96 12.32 0.72
N THR A 149 -7.06 13.08 0.64
CA THR A 149 -7.01 14.49 1.06
C THR A 149 -6.85 14.66 2.57
N SER A 150 -7.35 13.69 3.36
CA SER A 150 -7.15 13.68 4.81
C SER A 150 -5.71 13.36 5.18
N ILE A 151 -5.10 12.38 4.49
CA ILE A 151 -3.69 12.03 4.64
C ILE A 151 -2.82 13.25 4.30
N LEU A 152 -3.03 13.88 3.15
CA LEU A 152 -2.24 15.04 2.72
C LEU A 152 -2.34 16.20 3.71
N ALA A 153 -3.56 16.53 4.17
CA ALA A 153 -3.79 17.66 5.06
C ALA A 153 -3.18 17.48 6.47
N ASN A 154 -3.00 16.24 6.92
CA ASN A 154 -2.48 15.92 8.26
C ASN A 154 -1.05 15.36 8.24
N SER A 155 -0.43 15.23 7.06
CA SER A 155 0.92 14.70 6.92
C SER A 155 1.97 15.75 7.30
N ILE A 156 3.05 15.32 7.95
CA ILE A 156 4.24 16.16 8.19
C ILE A 156 4.87 16.67 6.88
N LEU A 157 4.60 16.00 5.75
CA LEU A 157 5.04 16.41 4.43
C LEU A 157 4.23 17.59 3.87
N TRP A 158 3.16 18.04 4.53
CA TRP A 158 2.32 19.13 4.03
C TRP A 158 3.12 20.40 3.72
N VAL A 159 3.82 20.95 4.72
CA VAL A 159 4.61 22.18 4.56
C VAL A 159 5.78 22.00 3.58
N PRO A 160 6.65 20.97 3.71
CA PRO A 160 7.81 20.85 2.83
C PRO A 160 7.50 20.37 1.41
N MET A 161 6.32 19.79 1.16
CA MET A 161 6.00 19.15 -0.13
C MET A 161 4.68 19.61 -0.74
N PHE A 162 3.57 19.60 0.02
CA PHE A 162 2.22 19.69 -0.56
C PHE A 162 1.55 21.06 -0.49
N SER A 163 2.08 22.01 0.29
CA SER A 163 1.45 23.33 0.48
C SER A 163 1.28 24.11 -0.83
N ASN A 164 2.12 23.84 -1.82
CA ASN A 164 2.06 24.43 -3.16
C ASN A 164 0.87 23.96 -4.00
N LEU A 165 0.07 23.00 -3.52
CA LEU A 165 -1.20 22.61 -4.15
C LEU A 165 -2.33 23.61 -3.87
N VAL A 166 -2.14 24.51 -2.90
CA VAL A 166 -3.09 25.57 -2.56
C VAL A 166 -2.47 26.91 -2.98
N PRO A 167 -3.21 27.79 -3.69
CA PRO A 167 -2.71 29.12 -4.03
C PRO A 167 -2.31 29.91 -2.79
N SER A 168 -1.20 30.65 -2.84
CA SER A 168 -0.71 31.47 -1.73
C SER A 168 -1.69 32.58 -1.33
N GLU A 169 -2.53 33.01 -2.25
CA GLU A 169 -3.53 34.06 -2.06
C GLU A 169 -4.85 33.52 -1.49
N ALA A 170 -5.04 32.19 -1.45
CA ALA A 170 -6.29 31.58 -1.02
C ALA A 170 -6.52 31.80 0.48
N ASN A 171 -7.70 32.30 0.83
CA ASN A 171 -8.15 32.34 2.21
C ASN A 171 -8.65 30.96 2.67
N GLY A 172 -8.95 30.82 3.97
CA GLY A 172 -9.38 29.53 4.53
C GLY A 172 -10.63 28.93 3.88
N ALA A 173 -11.60 29.74 3.46
CA ALA A 173 -12.81 29.26 2.79
C ALA A 173 -12.50 28.79 1.35
N GLU A 174 -11.65 29.51 0.64
CA GLU A 174 -11.19 29.14 -0.71
C GLU A 174 -10.36 27.85 -0.68
N ALA A 175 -9.49 27.68 0.32
CA ALA A 175 -8.72 26.46 0.52
C ALA A 175 -9.63 25.24 0.80
N ILE A 176 -10.68 25.41 1.60
CA ILE A 176 -11.68 24.36 1.85
C ILE A 176 -12.47 24.04 0.58
N MET A 177 -12.88 25.05 -0.18
CA MET A 177 -13.58 24.86 -1.45
C MET A 177 -12.71 24.10 -2.47
N LEU A 178 -11.44 24.48 -2.60
CA LEU A 178 -10.47 23.79 -3.45
C LEU A 178 -10.29 22.33 -3.02
N ARG A 179 -10.14 22.08 -1.70
CA ARG A 179 -10.07 20.72 -1.16
C ARG A 179 -11.31 19.90 -1.52
N GLY A 180 -12.51 20.48 -1.41
CA GLY A 180 -13.76 19.82 -1.80
C GLY A 180 -13.81 19.47 -3.29
N ALA A 181 -13.39 20.39 -4.17
CA ALA A 181 -13.33 20.15 -5.61
C ALA A 181 -12.30 19.07 -5.98
N ILE A 182 -11.13 19.07 -5.32
CA ILE A 182 -10.12 18.01 -5.47
C ILE A 182 -10.71 16.67 -5.02
N GLN A 183 -11.31 16.61 -3.82
CA GLN A 183 -11.89 15.37 -3.30
C GLN A 183 -12.93 14.80 -4.26
N GLN A 184 -13.85 15.62 -4.78
CA GLN A 184 -14.85 15.17 -5.75
C GLN A 184 -14.23 14.51 -7.00
N THR A 185 -13.05 14.97 -7.42
CA THR A 185 -12.34 14.39 -8.58
C THR A 185 -11.55 13.13 -8.20
N LEU A 186 -11.12 13.02 -6.95
CA LEU A 186 -10.36 11.90 -6.41
C LEU A 186 -11.23 10.74 -5.92
N ASP A 187 -12.52 10.97 -5.61
CA ASP A 187 -13.40 9.98 -4.99
C ASP A 187 -13.41 8.63 -5.73
N HIS A 188 -13.26 8.63 -7.06
CA HIS A 188 -13.21 7.42 -7.87
C HIS A 188 -11.92 6.59 -7.71
N GLY A 189 -10.83 7.21 -7.27
CA GLY A 189 -9.53 6.58 -7.03
C GLY A 189 -9.16 6.46 -5.55
N ASP A 190 -9.91 7.10 -4.65
CA ASP A 190 -9.64 7.14 -3.21
C ASP A 190 -10.19 5.89 -2.50
N SER A 191 -9.31 5.14 -1.86
CA SER A 191 -9.63 3.87 -1.20
C SER A 191 -10.62 3.99 -0.05
N ILE A 192 -10.84 5.20 0.49
CA ILE A 192 -11.85 5.43 1.53
C ILE A 192 -13.25 5.01 1.09
N ASN A 193 -13.54 5.06 -0.21
CA ASN A 193 -14.83 4.71 -0.79
C ASN A 193 -14.97 3.22 -1.14
N TYR A 194 -13.91 2.43 -0.96
CA TYR A 194 -13.86 1.06 -1.45
C TYR A 194 -13.34 0.04 -0.44
N ILE A 195 -12.55 0.44 0.56
CA ILE A 195 -11.82 -0.51 1.40
C ILE A 195 -12.74 -1.47 2.19
N ASP A 196 -13.96 -1.05 2.48
CA ASP A 196 -15.00 -1.88 3.10
C ASP A 196 -15.36 -3.10 2.24
N MET A 197 -15.22 -3.02 0.90
CA MET A 197 -15.55 -4.09 -0.04
C MET A 197 -14.62 -5.31 0.05
N PHE A 198 -13.51 -5.23 0.80
CA PHE A 198 -12.79 -6.44 1.21
C PHE A 198 -13.65 -7.32 2.11
N ARG A 199 -14.44 -6.74 3.01
CA ARG A 199 -15.29 -7.46 3.96
C ARG A 199 -16.75 -7.53 3.54
N HIS A 200 -17.24 -6.47 2.94
CA HIS A 200 -18.63 -6.30 2.50
C HIS A 200 -18.66 -6.09 0.99
N PRO A 201 -18.30 -7.12 0.19
CA PRO A 201 -18.18 -6.99 -1.25
C PRO A 201 -19.52 -6.66 -1.91
N GLN A 202 -19.45 -6.06 -3.10
CA GLN A 202 -20.63 -5.91 -3.96
C GLN A 202 -21.18 -7.27 -4.42
N LEU A 203 -22.45 -7.30 -4.82
CA LEU A 203 -23.14 -8.50 -5.29
C LEU A 203 -22.33 -9.19 -6.42
N GLY A 204 -21.94 -10.44 -6.18
CA GLY A 204 -21.19 -11.26 -7.13
C GLY A 204 -19.70 -11.43 -6.80
N ASN A 205 -19.17 -10.70 -5.81
CA ASN A 205 -17.82 -10.88 -5.28
C ASN A 205 -17.84 -11.55 -3.90
N GLU A 206 -16.74 -12.19 -3.53
CA GLU A 206 -16.55 -12.81 -2.22
C GLU A 206 -15.77 -11.91 -1.26
N ALA A 207 -16.05 -12.08 0.03
CA ALA A 207 -15.29 -11.44 1.10
C ALA A 207 -13.87 -12.03 1.10
N ARG A 208 -12.88 -11.17 1.28
CA ARG A 208 -11.46 -11.52 1.16
C ARG A 208 -10.66 -10.95 2.33
N PRO A 209 -9.73 -11.74 2.90
CA PRO A 209 -8.91 -11.32 4.03
C PRO A 209 -8.10 -10.06 3.73
N LEU A 210 -7.97 -9.21 4.75
CA LEU A 210 -7.28 -7.93 4.68
C LEU A 210 -6.45 -7.69 5.95
N MET A 211 -5.14 -7.56 5.76
CA MET A 211 -4.22 -7.12 6.79
C MET A 211 -3.73 -5.71 6.50
N LEU A 212 -3.84 -4.83 7.49
CA LEU A 212 -3.15 -3.55 7.52
C LEU A 212 -2.04 -3.58 8.57
N THR A 213 -0.93 -2.91 8.28
CA THR A 213 0.14 -2.71 9.27
C THR A 213 0.47 -1.24 9.41
N ASN A 214 0.72 -0.80 10.64
CA ASN A 214 0.95 0.60 10.95
C ASN A 214 2.05 0.77 12.00
N GLY A 215 2.89 1.78 11.79
CA GLY A 215 3.80 2.27 12.82
C GLY A 215 3.05 3.17 13.79
N ALA A 216 3.23 2.94 15.09
CA ALA A 216 2.70 3.84 16.12
C ALA A 216 3.39 5.21 16.01
N GLY A 217 2.61 6.29 15.87
CA GLY A 217 3.13 7.64 15.69
C GLY A 217 3.55 7.98 14.26
N ASP A 218 3.11 7.21 13.26
CA ASP A 218 3.36 7.56 11.85
C ASP A 218 2.76 8.94 11.53
N THR A 219 3.60 9.86 11.07
CA THR A 219 3.23 11.23 10.67
C THR A 219 3.29 11.45 9.16
N ILE A 220 3.75 10.46 8.38
CA ILE A 220 3.76 10.53 6.91
C ILE A 220 2.41 10.10 6.37
N VAL A 221 1.95 8.91 6.79
CA VAL A 221 0.56 8.45 6.62
C VAL A 221 -0.06 8.42 8.02
N PRO A 222 -0.72 9.51 8.44
CA PRO A 222 -1.14 9.69 9.83
C PRO A 222 -2.02 8.54 10.32
N ASN A 223 -1.81 8.08 11.56
CA ASN A 223 -2.58 6.96 12.11
C ASN A 223 -4.12 7.18 12.09
N SER A 224 -4.60 8.42 12.04
CA SER A 224 -6.02 8.73 11.85
C SER A 224 -6.61 8.17 10.55
N SER A 225 -5.81 8.10 9.47
CA SER A 225 -6.21 7.46 8.22
C SER A 225 -6.34 5.94 8.33
N SER A 226 -5.55 5.34 9.22
CA SER A 226 -5.58 3.91 9.53
C SER A 226 -6.75 3.56 10.44
N VAL A 227 -7.09 4.44 11.39
CA VAL A 227 -8.33 4.36 12.20
C VAL A 227 -9.56 4.38 11.30
N ALA A 228 -9.59 5.27 10.30
CA ALA A 228 -10.68 5.31 9.33
C ALA A 228 -10.77 3.98 8.55
N ALA A 229 -9.64 3.46 8.08
CA ALA A 229 -9.59 2.18 7.37
C ALA A 229 -10.09 1.01 8.24
N ALA A 230 -9.65 0.95 9.50
CA ALA A 230 -10.06 -0.09 10.45
C ALA A 230 -11.56 -0.03 10.75
N ASN A 231 -12.13 1.16 10.92
CA ASN A 231 -13.57 1.30 11.13
C ASN A 231 -14.39 0.95 9.88
N LEU A 232 -13.93 1.34 8.68
CA LEU A 232 -14.65 1.08 7.43
C LEU A 232 -14.64 -0.41 7.02
N ALA A 233 -13.49 -1.07 7.15
CA ALA A 233 -13.34 -2.49 6.84
C ALA A 233 -13.56 -3.41 8.05
N ASP A 234 -13.99 -2.84 9.18
CA ASP A 234 -14.22 -3.52 10.45
C ASP A 234 -13.02 -4.37 10.91
N LEU A 235 -11.80 -3.84 10.82
CA LEU A 235 -10.56 -4.55 11.17
C LEU A 235 -10.30 -4.48 12.68
N PRO A 236 -10.14 -5.62 13.39
CA PRO A 236 -9.73 -5.61 14.78
C PRO A 236 -8.26 -5.23 14.91
N ILE A 237 -7.88 -4.51 15.97
CA ILE A 237 -6.48 -4.41 16.39
C ILE A 237 -6.05 -5.80 16.83
N VAL A 238 -5.02 -6.33 16.18
CA VAL A 238 -4.49 -7.66 16.48
C VAL A 238 -3.33 -7.54 17.47
N GLY A 239 -3.50 -8.15 18.64
CA GLY A 239 -2.52 -8.15 19.74
C GLY A 239 -2.58 -6.91 20.62
N GLU A 240 -1.43 -6.51 21.16
CA GLU A 240 -1.36 -5.41 22.12
C GLU A 240 -1.41 -4.03 21.41
N PRO A 241 -2.39 -3.16 21.74
CA PRO A 241 -2.50 -1.85 21.11
C PRO A 241 -1.34 -0.95 21.53
N LEU A 242 -0.58 -0.43 20.57
CA LEU A 242 0.49 0.55 20.82
C LEU A 242 0.01 2.01 20.86
N PHE A 243 -1.21 2.28 20.37
CA PHE A 243 -1.86 3.58 20.38
C PHE A 243 -3.38 3.39 20.29
N ASP A 244 -4.13 4.42 20.65
CA ASP A 244 -5.59 4.37 20.65
C ASP A 244 -6.16 4.44 19.22
N MET A 245 -7.09 3.54 18.92
CA MET A 245 -7.92 3.60 17.72
C MET A 245 -9.38 3.62 18.16
N PRO A 246 -10.01 4.81 18.23
CA PRO A 246 -11.39 4.93 18.67
C PRO A 246 -12.35 4.03 17.88
N ASP A 247 -13.24 3.38 18.61
CA ASP A 247 -14.28 2.46 18.10
C ASP A 247 -13.76 1.19 17.42
N VAL A 248 -12.44 0.92 17.46
CA VAL A 248 -11.85 -0.30 16.92
C VAL A 248 -11.70 -1.35 18.02
N ARG A 249 -12.25 -2.56 17.78
CA ARG A 249 -12.15 -3.68 18.72
C ARG A 249 -10.71 -4.23 18.77
N VAL A 250 -10.35 -4.84 19.89
CA VAL A 250 -9.03 -5.47 20.09
C VAL A 250 -9.24 -6.98 20.21
N GLU A 251 -8.47 -7.74 19.44
CA GLU A 251 -8.48 -9.21 19.45
C GLU A 251 -7.06 -9.74 19.63
N SER A 252 -6.92 -10.94 20.20
CA SER A 252 -5.59 -11.54 20.41
C SER A 252 -4.93 -11.99 19.11
N ASP A 253 -5.73 -12.22 18.07
CA ASP A 253 -5.33 -12.72 16.76
C ASP A 253 -6.21 -12.06 15.67
N PHE A 254 -5.90 -12.29 14.41
CA PHE A 254 -6.80 -11.98 13.29
C PHE A 254 -8.13 -12.70 13.49
N ASP A 255 -9.22 -12.08 13.01
CA ASP A 255 -10.52 -12.74 13.08
C ASP A 255 -10.58 -13.99 12.18
N GLU A 256 -11.67 -14.75 12.30
CA GLU A 256 -11.80 -16.06 11.64
C GLU A 256 -11.71 -15.99 10.10
N ASP A 257 -12.10 -14.84 9.53
CA ASP A 257 -12.10 -14.60 8.09
C ASP A 257 -10.80 -13.93 7.60
N GLY A 258 -9.89 -13.57 8.52
CA GLY A 258 -8.59 -12.99 8.21
C GLY A 258 -8.62 -11.48 8.02
N TYR A 259 -9.28 -10.75 8.91
CA TYR A 259 -9.23 -9.29 8.99
C TYR A 259 -8.44 -8.85 10.21
N GLY A 260 -7.59 -7.82 10.04
CA GLY A 260 -6.85 -7.26 11.16
C GLY A 260 -5.96 -6.08 10.83
N ILE A 261 -5.70 -5.25 11.84
CA ILE A 261 -4.70 -4.19 11.82
C ILE A 261 -3.64 -4.45 12.88
N ARG A 262 -2.37 -4.46 12.46
CA ARG A 262 -1.21 -4.74 13.31
C ARG A 262 -0.42 -3.48 13.58
N HIS A 263 -0.16 -3.21 14.86
CA HIS A 263 0.67 -2.08 15.28
C HIS A 263 2.10 -2.55 15.49
N TYR A 264 3.06 -1.80 14.95
CA TYR A 264 4.47 -1.99 15.22
C TYR A 264 5.07 -0.73 15.85
N LYS A 265 6.05 -0.95 16.72
CA LYS A 265 6.83 0.16 17.31
C LYS A 265 7.61 0.86 16.20
N PRO A 266 7.94 2.15 16.34
CA PRO A 266 8.87 2.85 15.45
C PRO A 266 10.24 2.15 15.31
N VAL A 267 10.93 2.32 14.17
CA VAL A 267 12.26 1.71 13.91
C VAL A 267 13.32 2.31 14.81
N VAL A 268 13.26 3.63 15.01
CA VAL A 268 14.03 4.30 16.04
C VAL A 268 13.14 4.34 17.27
N GLY A 269 13.50 3.60 18.33
CA GLY A 269 12.74 3.62 19.58
C GLY A 269 12.64 5.03 20.16
N THR A 270 11.70 5.25 21.08
CA THR A 270 11.61 6.48 21.87
C THR A 270 13.00 6.84 22.38
N VAL A 271 13.53 7.94 21.86
CA VAL A 271 14.93 8.31 22.04
C VAL A 271 15.22 8.42 23.54
N PRO A 272 16.33 7.88 24.06
CA PRO A 272 16.65 7.99 25.48
C PRO A 272 16.64 9.47 25.88
N LEU A 273 16.10 9.77 27.07
CA LEU A 273 15.92 11.08 27.74
C LEU A 273 17.11 12.07 27.71
N ILE A 274 18.25 11.67 27.16
CA ILE A 274 19.48 12.46 27.00
C ILE A 274 19.50 13.30 25.71
N TRP A 275 18.60 13.04 24.76
CA TRP A 275 18.39 13.91 23.60
C TRP A 275 17.14 14.73 23.91
N GLU A 276 17.32 15.97 24.35
CA GLU A 276 16.22 16.92 24.39
C GLU A 276 15.69 17.13 22.96
N GLY A 277 14.36 17.21 22.81
CA GLY A 277 13.77 18.02 21.75
C GLY A 277 12.85 17.28 20.77
N GLU A 278 11.86 18.04 20.33
CA GLU A 278 10.95 17.86 19.19
C GLU A 278 11.58 17.06 18.03
N PHE A 279 12.85 17.31 17.70
CA PHE A 279 13.58 16.58 16.65
C PHE A 279 13.70 15.06 16.88
N ALA A 280 13.94 14.64 18.12
CA ALA A 280 14.08 13.22 18.48
C ALA A 280 12.73 12.49 18.38
N GLU A 281 11.66 13.19 18.71
CA GLU A 281 10.28 12.72 18.58
C GLU A 281 9.84 12.67 17.11
N GLU A 282 10.13 13.69 16.32
CA GLU A 282 9.90 13.70 14.87
C GLU A 282 10.65 12.58 14.14
N ALA A 283 11.91 12.32 14.51
CA ALA A 283 12.69 11.23 13.95
C ALA A 283 12.10 9.85 14.29
N SER A 284 11.61 9.67 15.52
CA SER A 284 10.88 8.47 15.95
C SER A 284 9.60 8.30 15.12
N HIS A 285 8.76 9.32 15.06
CA HIS A 285 7.49 9.33 14.31
C HIS A 285 7.68 9.07 12.81
N ALA A 286 8.66 9.72 12.17
CA ALA A 286 9.00 9.45 10.78
C ALA A 286 9.52 8.01 10.57
N SER A 287 10.26 7.47 11.54
CA SER A 287 10.74 6.08 11.48
C SER A 287 9.63 5.04 11.63
N ALA A 288 8.47 5.43 12.20
CA ALA A 288 7.29 4.59 12.26
C ALA A 288 6.77 4.26 10.85
N HIS A 289 6.96 5.14 9.88
CA HIS A 289 6.62 4.85 8.49
C HIS A 289 7.54 3.81 7.83
N LEU A 290 8.69 3.50 8.42
CA LEU A 290 9.68 2.56 7.87
C LEU A 290 9.62 1.16 8.50
N ILE A 291 8.59 0.87 9.31
CA ILE A 291 8.44 -0.44 9.99
C ILE A 291 8.45 -1.63 9.03
N PHE A 292 7.98 -1.46 7.79
CA PHE A 292 7.96 -2.51 6.76
C PHE A 292 9.37 -2.98 6.37
N ALA A 293 10.41 -2.20 6.65
CA ALA A 293 11.79 -2.59 6.41
C ALA A 293 12.36 -3.50 7.53
N ARG A 294 11.69 -3.59 8.69
CA ARG A 294 12.19 -4.34 9.84
C ARG A 294 12.01 -5.84 9.63
N ALA A 295 13.13 -6.56 9.58
CA ALA A 295 13.13 -8.01 9.36
C ALA A 295 12.36 -8.80 10.44
N SER A 296 12.33 -8.32 11.70
CA SER A 296 11.60 -8.99 12.78
C SER A 296 10.08 -8.99 12.61
N ASP A 297 9.55 -8.08 11.79
CA ASP A 297 8.11 -7.87 11.64
C ASP A 297 7.56 -8.60 10.39
N ARG A 298 8.45 -9.19 9.57
CA ARG A 298 8.10 -9.99 8.38
C ARG A 298 7.37 -11.30 8.70
N PRO A 299 7.75 -12.09 9.73
CA PRO A 299 7.11 -13.38 9.97
C PRO A 299 5.60 -13.28 10.22
N ASP A 300 5.13 -12.20 10.87
CA ASP A 300 3.71 -11.96 11.15
C ASP A 300 2.91 -11.76 9.86
N GLN A 301 3.45 -11.00 8.90
CA GLN A 301 2.83 -10.81 7.58
C GLN A 301 2.87 -12.09 6.74
N GLN A 302 4.00 -12.80 6.77
CA GLN A 302 4.17 -14.07 6.07
C GLN A 302 3.22 -15.15 6.59
N ASP A 303 3.00 -15.19 7.91
CA ASP A 303 2.02 -16.08 8.54
C ASP A 303 0.61 -15.74 8.05
N PHE A 304 0.22 -14.47 8.08
CA PHE A 304 -1.08 -14.02 7.57
C PHE A 304 -1.30 -14.43 6.10
N ILE A 305 -0.32 -14.20 5.22
CA ILE A 305 -0.41 -14.55 3.80
C ILE A 305 -0.66 -16.05 3.63
N LYS A 306 0.09 -16.91 4.33
CA LYS A 306 -0.06 -18.37 4.23
C LYS A 306 -1.34 -18.88 4.87
N ARG A 307 -1.76 -18.30 6.00
CA ARG A 307 -2.91 -18.77 6.78
C ARG A 307 -4.25 -18.35 6.15
N PHE A 308 -4.32 -17.14 5.61
CA PHE A 308 -5.60 -16.56 5.18
C PHE A 308 -5.73 -16.40 3.67
N ILE A 309 -4.65 -16.05 2.97
CA ILE A 309 -4.71 -15.73 1.53
C ILE A 309 -4.41 -16.96 0.67
N PHE A 310 -3.21 -17.53 0.78
CA PHE A 310 -2.76 -18.68 0.00
C PHE A 310 -2.76 -19.93 0.88
N LYS A 311 -3.96 -20.40 1.23
CA LYS A 311 -4.18 -21.62 2.01
C LYS A 311 -3.68 -22.83 1.22
N ASP A 312 -2.85 -23.66 1.85
CA ASP A 312 -2.45 -24.98 1.34
C ASP A 312 -3.66 -25.93 1.17
#